data_AF-A0A7C6A607-F1
#
_entry.id   AF-A0A7C6A607-F1
#
_cell.length_a   1.000
_cell.length_b   1.000
_cell.length_c   1.000
_cell.angle_alpha   90.00
_cell.angle_beta   90.00
_cell.angle_gamma   90.00
#
_symmetry.space_group_name_H-M   'P 1'
#
loop_
_entity.id
_entity.type
_entity.pdbx_description
1 polymer ?
#
loop_
_entity_poly.entity_id
_entity_poly.type
_entity_poly.pdbx_seq_one_letter_code
_entity_poly.pdbx_strand_id
1 'polypeptide(L)' 'GTEMARAQAATIRERLLKIGARIRISVRRIWLSMASGYPWQGLFRQAWAQLRC' A
#
# COMPACT_ATOMS: atom_id res chain seq x y z
N GLY A 1 -10.25 8.68 -12.83
CA GLY A 1 -10.12 8.26 -11.42
C GLY A 1 -9.11 7.13 -11.36
N THR A 2 -8.30 7.04 -10.29
CA THR A 2 -7.37 5.92 -10.10
C THR A 2 -8.11 4.59 -9.98
N GLU A 3 -7.42 3.47 -10.21
CA GLU A 3 -7.99 2.11 -10.11
C GLU A 3 -8.69 1.86 -8.74
N MET A 4 -8.19 2.50 -7.69
CA MET A 4 -8.75 2.45 -6.34
C MET A 4 -9.59 3.66 -5.94
N ALA A 5 -9.98 4.54 -6.86
CA ALA A 5 -10.72 5.77 -6.55
C ALA A 5 -12.08 5.50 -5.87
N ARG A 6 -12.69 4.34 -6.11
CA ARG A 6 -13.94 3.88 -5.48
C ARG A 6 -13.73 2.72 -4.51
N ALA A 7 -12.49 2.31 -4.27
CA ALA A 7 -12.19 1.19 -3.39
C ALA A 7 -12.48 1.58 -1.94
N GLN A 8 -13.09 0.67 -1.19
CA GLN A 8 -13.32 0.89 0.25
C GLN A 8 -12.01 0.74 1.02
N ALA A 9 -11.89 1.43 2.15
CA ALA A 9 -10.70 1.36 3.01
C ALA A 9 -10.37 -0.08 3.47
N ALA A 10 -11.40 -0.90 3.69
CA ALA A 10 -11.23 -2.33 3.99
C ALA A 10 -10.61 -3.09 2.82
N THR A 11 -11.10 -2.85 1.60
CA THR A 11 -10.55 -3.41 0.36
C THR A 11 -9.10 -3.00 0.17
N ILE A 12 -8.78 -1.71 0.34
CA ILE A 12 -7.39 -1.21 0.23
C ILE A 12 -6.50 -1.90 1.27
N ARG A 13 -6.94 -2.04 2.51
CA ARG A 13 -6.18 -2.72 3.57
C ARG A 13 -5.94 -4.19 3.22
N GLU A 14 -6.97 -4.94 2.86
CA GLU A 14 -6.84 -6.37 2.60
C GLU A 14 -5.97 -6.63 1.38
N ARG A 15 -6.27 -5.94 0.29
CA ARG A 15 -5.54 -6.05 -0.96
C ARG A 15 -4.12 -5.55 -0.78
N LEU A 16 -3.94 -4.24 -0.63
CA LEU A 16 -2.65 -3.56 -0.71
C LEU A 16 -1.71 -3.91 0.45
N LEU A 17 -2.24 -4.08 1.67
CA LEU A 17 -1.44 -4.15 2.88
C LEU A 17 -1.35 -5.55 3.48
N LYS A 18 -2.41 -6.37 3.42
CA LYS A 18 -2.50 -7.63 4.18
C LYS A 18 -1.99 -8.84 3.41
N ILE A 19 -2.30 -8.94 2.11
CA ILE A 19 -1.93 -10.11 1.28
C ILE A 19 -0.57 -9.89 0.60
N GLY A 20 -0.32 -8.67 0.12
CA GLY A 20 0.84 -8.36 -0.73
C GLY A 20 2.09 -7.85 -0.01
N ALA A 21 1.99 -7.53 1.28
CA ALA A 21 3.05 -6.83 2.00
C ALA A 21 3.27 -7.37 3.41
N ARG A 22 4.53 -7.40 3.83
CA ARG A 22 4.94 -7.55 5.23
C ARG A 22 5.01 -6.15 5.84
N ILE A 23 4.22 -5.92 6.88
CA ILE A 23 4.16 -4.64 7.58
C ILE A 23 4.85 -4.78 8.93
N ARG A 24 5.80 -3.90 9.22
CA ARG A 24 6.42 -3.78 10.55
C ARG A 24 6.19 -2.37 11.09
N ILE A 25 5.44 -2.28 12.18
CA ILE A 25 5.12 -1.01 12.84
C ILE A 25 6.07 -0.83 14.02
N SER A 26 6.69 0.34 14.12
CA SER A 26 7.40 0.82 15.30
C SER A 26 6.81 2.14 15.77
N VAL A 27 7.20 2.60 16.96
CA VAL A 27 6.73 3.85 17.56
C VAL A 27 6.90 5.10 16.68
N ARG A 28 7.87 5.12 15.77
CA ARG A 28 8.17 6.29 14.91
C ARG A 28 8.06 6.01 13.42
N ARG A 29 8.00 4.74 13.01
CA ARG A 29 8.13 4.35 11.59
C ARG A 29 7.28 3.13 11.29
N ILE A 30 6.65 3.15 10.12
CA ILE A 30 5.98 1.98 9.54
C ILE A 30 6.83 1.54 8.35
N TRP A 31 7.25 0.28 8.37
CA TRP A 31 7.98 -0.36 7.28
C TRP A 31 7.03 -1.26 6.50
N LEU A 32 7.01 -1.10 5.18
CA LEU A 32 6.28 -1.98 4.27
C LEU A 32 7.26 -2.64 3.31
N SER A 33 7.24 -3.98 3.27
CA SER A 33 7.98 -4.79 2.29
C SER A 33 6.99 -5.55 1.43
N MET A 34 6.91 -5.24 0.14
CA MET A 34 5.98 -5.89 -0.78
C MET A 34 6.64 -7.10 -1.46
N ALA A 35 5.86 -8.15 -1.74
CA ALA A 35 6.33 -9.29 -2.52
C ALA A 35 6.67 -8.85 -3.95
N SER A 36 7.75 -9.37 -4.53
CA SER A 36 8.28 -8.94 -5.84
C SER A 36 7.30 -9.11 -7.01
N GLY A 37 6.44 -10.14 -6.96
CA GLY A 37 5.41 -10.40 -7.98
C GLY A 37 4.08 -9.70 -7.72
N TYR A 38 3.97 -8.84 -6.70
CA TYR A 38 2.70 -8.26 -6.31
C TYR A 38 2.26 -7.14 -7.28
N PRO A 39 1.05 -7.20 -7.88
CA PRO A 39 0.67 -6.34 -9.00
C PRO A 39 0.55 -4.86 -8.64
N TRP A 40 0.18 -4.51 -7.40
CA TRP A 40 -0.06 -3.11 -7.02
C TRP A 40 1.14 -2.40 -6.35
N GLN A 41 2.36 -2.90 -6.54
CA GLN A 41 3.59 -2.21 -6.08
C GLN A 41 3.75 -0.82 -6.70
N GLY A 42 3.43 -0.67 -7.99
CA GLY A 42 3.48 0.62 -8.67
C GLY A 42 2.50 1.62 -8.08
N LEU A 43 1.26 1.16 -7.84
CA LEU A 43 0.20 1.98 -7.26
C LEU A 43 0.55 2.48 -5.85
N PHE A 44 1.10 1.61 -4.99
CA PHE A 44 1.56 2.02 -3.66
C PHE A 44 2.69 3.05 -3.74
N ARG A 45 3.68 2.86 -4.63
CA ARG A 45 4.77 3.83 -4.84
C ARG A 45 4.26 5.18 -5.29
N GLN A 46 3.30 5.21 -6.21
CA GLN A 46 2.67 6.45 -6.68
C GLN A 46 1.93 7.17 -5.55
N ALA A 47 1.10 6.44 -4.79
CA ALA A 47 0.39 7.00 -3.64
C ALA A 47 1.37 7.56 -2.58
N TRP A 48 2.45 6.83 -2.29
CA TRP A 48 3.49 7.28 -1.38
C TRP A 48 4.19 8.55 -1.85
N ALA A 49 4.52 8.66 -3.15
CA ALA A 49 5.13 9.86 -3.72
C ALA A 49 4.20 11.08 -3.63
N GLN A 50 2.89 10.89 -3.75
CA GLN A 50 1.89 11.97 -3.66
C GLN A 50 1.62 12.41 -2.21
N LEU A 51 1.74 11.49 -1.24
CA LEU A 51 1.53 11.79 0.18
C LEU A 51 2.76 12.39 0.87
N ARG A 52 3.93 12.26 0.24
CA ARG A 52 5.20 12.78 0.75
C ARG A 52 5.43 14.19 0.20
N CYS A 53 4.66 15.15 0.71
CA CYS A 53 4.98 16.58 0.58
C CYS A 53 6.31 16.90 1.27
#